data_AF-A0A1V5RFB5-F1
#
_entry.id   AF-A0A1V5RFB5-F1
#
_cell.length_a   1.000
_cell.length_b   1.000
_cell.length_c   1.000
_cell.angle_alpha   90.00
_cell.angle_beta   90.00
_cell.angle_gamma   90.00
#
_symmetry.space_group_name_H-M   'P 1'
#
loop_
_entity.id
_entity.type
_entity.pdbx_description
1 polymer ?
#
loop_
_entity_poly.entity_id
_entity_poly.type
_entity_poly.pdbx_seq_one_letter_code
_entity_poly.pdbx_strand_id
1 'polypeptide(L)'
;MLYTVEHAKKNGVELHYLNTRDLEDADSVLMELSNGEGYDDVFVMAPVKALIEQADAILAKDGCLNFFAGPERTDFTASLNFYNVHYASTHIVGTSGGNTDDLRESLKLMEQGLINPAGMVTHIGGLSSVPQTVIDLPKIPGGKKMIYTHLDFPLTALEDFAEKGKKYPLFAKLDELVKKHNGLWNAEAEAYLMEHCTMRIED
;
A
#
# COMPACT_ATOMS: atom_id res chain seq x y z
N MET A 1 9.00 -1.82 5.94
CA MET A 1 8.55 -0.67 5.13
C MET A 1 8.67 -1.05 3.66
N LEU A 2 7.74 -0.60 2.82
CA LEU A 2 7.63 -1.03 1.41
C LEU A 2 8.87 -0.64 0.59
N TYR A 3 9.46 0.52 0.87
CA TYR A 3 10.68 1.02 0.27
C TYR A 3 11.67 1.44 1.35
N THR A 4 12.97 1.35 1.08
CA THR A 4 14.00 1.84 2.00
C THR A 4 14.50 3.21 1.57
N VAL A 5 15.06 3.98 2.51
CA VAL A 5 15.64 5.29 2.23
C VAL A 5 16.78 5.18 1.20
N GLU A 6 17.58 4.11 1.26
CA GLU A 6 18.65 3.85 0.30
C GLU A 6 18.11 3.56 -1.09
N HIS A 7 16.97 2.85 -1.21
CA HIS A 7 16.33 2.61 -2.49
C HIS A 7 15.78 3.91 -3.08
N ALA A 8 15.08 4.73 -2.29
CA ALA A 8 14.59 6.03 -2.74
C ALA A 8 15.74 6.94 -3.23
N LYS A 9 16.83 6.99 -2.48
CA LYS A 9 18.02 7.77 -2.83
C LYS A 9 18.66 7.35 -4.17
N LYS A 10 18.65 6.05 -4.50
CA LYS A 10 19.10 5.56 -5.81
C LYS A 10 18.25 6.08 -6.98
N ASN A 11 17.00 6.45 -6.71
CA ASN A 11 16.08 7.05 -7.67
C ASN A 11 16.09 8.60 -7.61
N GLY A 12 17.01 9.21 -6.86
CA GLY A 12 17.07 10.67 -6.69
C GLY A 12 15.98 11.23 -5.79
N VAL A 13 15.33 10.38 -4.98
CA VAL A 13 14.25 10.79 -4.05
C VAL A 13 14.79 10.81 -2.63
N GLU A 14 14.57 11.92 -1.92
CA GLU A 14 14.72 11.99 -0.46
C GLU A 14 13.44 11.46 0.18
N LEU A 15 13.56 10.44 1.04
CA LEU A 15 12.42 9.76 1.64
C LEU A 15 12.51 9.83 3.16
N HIS A 16 11.46 10.38 3.76
CA HIS A 16 11.26 10.43 5.21
C HIS A 16 10.09 9.55 5.61
N TYR A 17 10.31 8.68 6.59
CA TYR A 17 9.24 7.95 7.28
C TYR A 17 9.02 8.57 8.65
N LEU A 18 7.91 9.28 8.82
CA LEU A 18 7.56 9.94 10.07
C LEU A 18 6.33 9.27 10.70
N ASN A 19 6.47 8.75 11.90
CA ASN A 19 5.33 8.33 12.71
C ASN A 19 4.91 9.51 13.59
N THR A 20 3.75 10.10 13.29
CA THR A 20 3.25 11.30 13.96
C THR A 20 2.49 11.00 15.25
N ARG A 21 2.28 9.73 15.61
CA ARG A 21 1.45 9.31 16.75
C ARG A 21 1.86 9.92 18.10
N ASP A 22 3.16 9.98 18.34
CA ASP A 22 3.73 10.38 19.64
C ASP A 22 4.36 11.78 19.59
N LEU A 23 4.09 12.55 18.52
CA LEU A 23 4.56 13.93 18.40
C LEU A 23 3.54 14.89 19.02
N GLU A 24 4.03 15.86 19.80
CA GLU A 24 3.19 16.92 20.38
C GLU A 24 2.66 17.87 19.30
N ASP A 25 3.48 18.17 18.29
CA ASP A 25 3.15 19.04 17.16
C ASP A 25 3.69 18.44 15.86
N ALA A 26 2.88 17.60 15.21
CA ALA A 26 3.25 16.95 13.97
C ALA A 26 3.34 17.94 12.79
N ASP A 27 2.56 19.02 12.81
CA ASP A 27 2.49 20.00 11.71
C ASP A 27 3.80 20.78 11.65
N SER A 28 4.30 21.26 12.79
CA SER A 28 5.59 21.95 12.87
C SER A 28 6.74 21.07 12.40
N VAL A 29 6.77 19.78 12.80
CA VAL A 29 7.82 18.84 12.34
C VAL A 29 7.75 18.62 10.83
N LEU A 30 6.54 18.50 10.26
CA LEU A 30 6.36 18.38 8.82
C LEU A 30 6.79 19.66 8.09
N MET A 31 6.51 20.84 8.63
CA MET A 31 6.97 22.11 8.07
C MET A 31 8.49 22.27 8.15
N GLU A 32 9.14 21.82 9.23
CA GLU A 32 10.60 21.84 9.33
C GLU A 32 11.27 20.97 8.25
N LEU A 33 10.69 19.81 7.94
CA LEU A 33 11.17 18.94 6.86
C LEU A 33 11.13 19.60 5.48
N SER A 34 10.19 20.52 5.26
CA SER A 34 10.09 21.33 4.03
C SER A 34 10.75 22.70 4.16
N ASN A 35 11.62 22.92 5.15
CA ASN A 35 12.26 24.21 5.43
C ASN A 35 11.27 25.38 5.62
N GLY A 36 10.05 25.08 6.05
CA GLY A 36 8.96 26.04 6.24
C GLY A 36 8.21 26.41 4.96
N GLU A 37 8.52 25.79 3.81
CA GLU A 37 7.86 26.10 2.53
C GLU A 37 6.48 25.44 2.40
N GLY A 38 6.26 24.33 3.12
CA GLY A 38 5.07 23.48 2.96
C GLY A 38 5.25 22.43 1.88
N TYR A 39 4.14 21.81 1.47
CA TYR A 39 4.14 20.74 0.45
C TYR A 39 3.30 21.12 -0.76
N ASP A 40 3.82 20.88 -1.96
CA ASP A 40 3.10 21.10 -3.21
C ASP A 40 1.93 20.12 -3.38
N ASP A 41 2.10 18.89 -2.90
CA ASP A 41 1.07 17.85 -2.94
C ASP A 41 0.99 17.12 -1.60
N VAL A 42 -0.21 17.01 -1.04
CA VAL A 42 -0.48 16.21 0.17
C VAL A 42 -1.58 15.20 -0.12
N PHE A 43 -1.23 13.92 -0.05
CA PHE A 43 -2.16 12.83 -0.30
C PHE A 43 -2.69 12.24 1.02
N VAL A 44 -4.00 12.36 1.24
CA VAL A 44 -4.68 11.78 2.40
C VAL A 44 -5.24 10.41 2.02
N MET A 45 -4.60 9.36 2.54
CA MET A 45 -4.90 7.95 2.21
C MET A 45 -5.81 7.24 3.22
N ALA A 46 -6.28 7.94 4.26
CA ALA A 46 -7.24 7.42 5.23
C ALA A 46 -8.32 8.47 5.54
N PRO A 47 -9.61 8.08 5.69
CA PRO A 47 -10.71 9.02 5.90
C PRO A 47 -10.77 9.44 7.39
N VAL A 48 -9.74 10.16 7.84
CA VAL A 48 -9.61 10.63 9.23
C VAL A 48 -9.59 12.16 9.20
N LYS A 49 -10.52 12.77 9.94
CA LYS A 49 -10.70 14.24 9.98
C LYS A 49 -9.40 14.99 10.25
N ALA A 50 -8.65 14.56 11.27
CA ALA A 50 -7.38 15.18 11.64
C ALA A 50 -6.33 15.16 10.53
N LEU A 51 -6.31 14.13 9.66
CA LEU A 51 -5.36 14.08 8.55
C LEU A 51 -5.70 15.08 7.44
N ILE A 52 -6.99 15.37 7.23
CA ILE A 52 -7.43 16.36 6.24
C ILE A 52 -7.10 17.77 6.73
N GLU A 53 -7.35 18.04 8.01
CA GLU A 53 -7.05 19.33 8.63
C GLU A 53 -5.54 19.59 8.70
N GLN A 54 -4.74 18.57 9.04
CA GLN A 54 -3.28 18.64 8.96
C GLN A 54 -2.80 18.87 7.52
N ALA A 55 -3.36 18.16 6.54
CA ALA A 55 -2.99 18.33 5.15
C ALA A 55 -3.22 19.78 4.69
N ASP A 56 -4.35 20.40 5.01
CA ASP A 56 -4.62 21.81 4.71
C ASP A 56 -3.65 22.77 5.42
N ALA A 57 -3.21 22.44 6.64
CA ALA A 57 -2.28 23.26 7.43
C ALA A 57 -0.85 23.30 6.88
N ILE A 58 -0.39 22.21 6.25
CA ILE A 58 1.00 22.05 5.78
C ILE A 58 1.20 22.32 4.29
N LEU A 59 0.14 22.65 3.54
CA LEU A 59 0.27 22.94 2.12
C LEU A 59 1.09 24.19 1.85
N ALA A 60 1.92 24.12 0.81
CA ALA A 60 2.57 25.28 0.23
C ALA A 60 1.56 26.16 -0.51
N LYS A 61 1.99 27.37 -0.89
CA LYS A 61 1.23 28.21 -1.82
C LYS A 61 1.05 27.45 -3.15
N ASP A 62 -0.16 27.47 -3.68
CA ASP A 62 -0.61 26.73 -4.88
C ASP A 62 -0.65 25.20 -4.70
N GLY A 63 -0.52 24.71 -3.45
CA GLY A 63 -0.50 23.29 -3.16
C GLY A 63 -1.85 22.57 -3.30
N CYS A 64 -1.79 21.27 -3.54
CA CYS A 64 -2.92 20.36 -3.76
C CYS A 64 -3.14 19.39 -2.58
N LEU A 65 -4.32 19.46 -1.96
CA LEU A 65 -4.83 18.39 -1.11
C LEU A 65 -5.52 17.33 -1.99
N ASN A 66 -4.93 16.15 -2.09
CA ASN A 66 -5.55 15.01 -2.74
C ASN A 66 -6.21 14.08 -1.72
N PHE A 67 -7.55 14.03 -1.73
CA PHE A 67 -8.33 13.11 -0.93
C PHE A 67 -8.65 11.85 -1.73
N PHE A 68 -7.80 10.84 -1.60
CA PHE A 68 -7.98 9.52 -2.19
C PHE A 68 -8.85 8.59 -1.33
N ALA A 69 -8.84 8.81 -0.02
CA ALA A 69 -9.53 7.94 0.92
C ALA A 69 -11.05 7.89 0.66
N GLY A 70 -11.62 6.69 0.55
CA GLY A 70 -13.06 6.51 0.44
C GLY A 70 -13.73 6.50 1.82
N PRO A 71 -14.47 7.55 2.23
CA PRO A 71 -15.20 7.53 3.49
C PRO A 71 -16.38 6.55 3.40
N GLU A 72 -16.59 5.75 4.46
CA GLU A 72 -17.70 4.79 4.53
C GLU A 72 -19.05 5.46 4.80
N ARG A 73 -19.02 6.67 5.39
CA ARG A 73 -20.19 7.43 5.81
C ARG A 73 -20.37 8.69 4.99
N THR A 74 -21.60 8.95 4.58
CA THR A 74 -21.98 10.13 3.79
C THR A 74 -21.97 11.44 4.57
N ASP A 75 -21.90 11.37 5.90
CA ASP A 75 -21.85 12.53 6.80
C ASP A 75 -20.44 12.84 7.32
N PHE A 76 -19.42 12.20 6.75
CA PHE A 76 -18.03 12.48 7.07
C PHE A 76 -17.63 13.89 6.59
N THR A 77 -17.12 14.72 7.50
CA THR A 77 -16.73 16.11 7.23
C THR A 77 -15.46 16.50 7.99
N ALA A 78 -14.71 17.46 7.43
CA ALA A 78 -13.52 18.07 8.03
C ALA A 78 -13.53 19.58 7.75
N SER A 79 -12.84 20.37 8.58
CA SER A 79 -12.70 21.81 8.36
C SER A 79 -11.54 22.12 7.41
N LEU A 80 -11.69 23.18 6.61
CA LEU A 80 -10.64 23.70 5.74
C LEU A 80 -10.48 25.20 5.97
N ASN A 81 -9.25 25.69 5.87
CA ASN A 81 -8.94 27.10 5.99
C ASN A 81 -9.14 27.80 4.64
N PHE A 82 -10.31 28.43 4.47
CA PHE A 82 -10.64 29.17 3.25
C PHE A 82 -9.79 30.43 3.04
N TYR A 83 -9.03 30.90 4.04
CA TYR A 83 -7.99 31.90 3.82
C TYR A 83 -6.89 31.34 2.92
N ASN A 84 -6.43 30.10 3.17
CA ASN A 84 -5.41 29.43 2.37
C ASN A 84 -5.92 29.20 0.94
N VAL A 85 -7.17 28.72 0.81
CA VAL A 85 -7.80 28.55 -0.51
C VAL A 85 -7.77 29.84 -1.33
N HIS A 86 -8.06 30.98 -0.70
CA HIS A 86 -8.14 32.25 -1.43
C HIS A 86 -6.77 32.91 -1.66
N TYR A 87 -5.97 33.05 -0.61
CA TYR A 87 -4.75 33.86 -0.63
C TYR A 87 -3.48 33.05 -0.88
N ALA A 88 -3.46 31.79 -0.45
CA ALA A 88 -2.40 30.85 -0.79
C ALA A 88 -2.73 30.04 -2.05
N SER A 89 -3.92 30.17 -2.62
CA SER A 89 -4.35 29.46 -3.84
C SER A 89 -4.30 27.94 -3.70
N THR A 90 -4.45 27.41 -2.48
CA THR A 90 -4.53 25.96 -2.28
C THR A 90 -5.80 25.39 -2.88
N HIS A 91 -5.74 24.13 -3.31
CA HIS A 91 -6.88 23.45 -3.92
C HIS A 91 -7.05 22.04 -3.39
N ILE A 92 -8.27 21.52 -3.50
CA ILE A 92 -8.64 20.18 -3.08
C ILE A 92 -9.19 19.40 -4.26
N VAL A 93 -8.73 18.15 -4.40
CA VAL A 93 -9.24 17.21 -5.38
C VAL A 93 -9.63 15.90 -4.70
N GLY A 94 -10.77 15.35 -5.10
CA GLY A 94 -11.15 13.98 -4.79
C GLY A 94 -10.77 13.07 -5.95
N THR A 95 -10.14 11.93 -5.68
CA THR A 95 -9.82 10.93 -6.70
C THR A 95 -10.53 9.60 -6.40
N SER A 96 -10.96 8.91 -7.44
CA SER A 96 -11.58 7.59 -7.32
C SER A 96 -11.18 6.72 -8.50
N GLY A 97 -10.42 5.67 -8.21
CA GLY A 97 -9.94 4.72 -9.20
C GLY A 97 -9.05 5.35 -10.28
N GLY A 98 -8.80 4.56 -11.32
CA GLY A 98 -8.16 5.00 -12.55
C GLY A 98 -9.01 4.60 -13.75
N ASN A 99 -8.86 5.34 -14.84
CA ASN A 99 -9.47 5.04 -16.12
C ASN A 99 -8.59 4.06 -16.94
N THR A 100 -9.03 3.73 -18.15
CA THR A 100 -8.30 2.79 -19.02
C THR A 100 -6.91 3.29 -19.41
N ASP A 101 -6.71 4.60 -19.54
CA ASP A 101 -5.41 5.17 -19.88
C ASP A 101 -4.44 5.06 -18.69
N ASP A 102 -4.91 5.28 -17.46
CA ASP A 102 -4.12 5.07 -16.24
C ASP A 102 -3.65 3.60 -16.12
N LEU A 103 -4.52 2.64 -16.50
CA LEU A 103 -4.17 1.22 -16.54
C LEU A 103 -3.10 0.91 -17.60
N ARG A 104 -3.22 1.49 -18.80
CA ARG A 104 -2.22 1.33 -19.88
C ARG A 104 -0.88 1.90 -19.48
N GLU A 105 -0.88 3.08 -18.86
CA GLU A 105 0.34 3.70 -18.35
C GLU A 105 0.98 2.84 -17.25
N SER A 106 0.19 2.37 -16.29
CA SER A 106 0.68 1.47 -15.23
C SER A 106 1.31 0.19 -15.80
N LEU A 107 0.69 -0.43 -16.82
CA LEU A 107 1.26 -1.58 -17.52
C LEU A 107 2.58 -1.26 -18.20
N LYS A 108 2.66 -0.12 -18.89
CA LYS A 108 3.91 0.32 -19.52
C LYS A 108 5.02 0.56 -18.50
N LEU A 109 4.72 1.17 -17.35
CA LEU A 109 5.70 1.38 -16.28
C LEU A 109 6.16 0.04 -15.66
N MET A 110 5.26 -0.94 -15.54
CA MET A 110 5.60 -2.30 -15.09
C MET A 110 6.50 -3.03 -16.12
N GLU A 111 6.16 -2.97 -17.40
CA GLU A 111 6.95 -3.56 -18.50
C GLU A 111 8.36 -2.98 -18.57
N GLN A 112 8.51 -1.68 -18.26
CA GLN A 112 9.79 -0.99 -18.19
C GLN A 112 10.56 -1.25 -16.89
N GLY A 113 9.97 -1.96 -15.92
CA GLY A 113 10.56 -2.21 -14.61
C GLY A 113 10.65 -0.98 -13.71
N LEU A 114 9.93 0.10 -14.04
CA LEU A 114 9.91 1.34 -13.25
C LEU A 114 9.05 1.22 -12.00
N ILE A 115 8.01 0.39 -12.04
CA ILE A 115 7.19 0.05 -10.87
C ILE A 115 7.05 -1.47 -10.75
N ASN A 116 7.02 -1.97 -9.50
CA ASN A 116 6.82 -3.39 -9.22
C ASN A 116 5.67 -3.58 -8.22
N PRO A 117 4.48 -4.03 -8.68
CA PRO A 117 3.33 -4.18 -7.81
C PRO A 117 3.44 -5.37 -6.83
N ALA A 118 4.40 -6.28 -7.04
CA ALA A 118 4.61 -7.44 -6.18
C ALA A 118 4.92 -7.05 -4.73
N GLY A 119 5.48 -5.86 -4.51
CA GLY A 119 5.72 -5.31 -3.17
C GLY A 119 4.47 -5.23 -2.30
N MET A 120 3.28 -5.14 -2.91
CA MET A 120 2.02 -5.11 -2.16
C MET A 120 1.52 -6.49 -1.75
N VAL A 121 1.95 -7.57 -2.40
CA VAL A 121 1.44 -8.93 -2.14
C VAL A 121 2.11 -9.47 -0.89
N THR A 122 1.31 -9.72 0.14
CA THR A 122 1.81 -10.22 1.44
C THR A 122 1.26 -11.60 1.77
N HIS A 123 0.15 -11.97 1.15
CA HIS A 123 -0.52 -13.24 1.39
C HIS A 123 -1.01 -13.82 0.08
N ILE A 124 -0.99 -15.15 -0.02
CA ILE A 124 -1.65 -15.91 -1.08
C ILE A 124 -2.63 -16.91 -0.47
N GLY A 125 -3.71 -17.24 -1.18
CA GLY A 125 -4.70 -18.22 -0.73
C GLY A 125 -5.46 -18.86 -1.89
N GLY A 126 -6.12 -19.98 -1.62
CA GLY A 126 -7.09 -20.59 -2.53
C GLY A 126 -8.50 -20.01 -2.35
N LEU A 127 -9.44 -20.42 -3.20
CA LEU A 127 -10.81 -19.91 -3.18
C LEU A 127 -11.52 -20.14 -1.83
N SER A 128 -11.24 -21.26 -1.18
CA SER A 128 -11.86 -21.64 0.10
C SER A 128 -11.48 -20.71 1.26
N SER A 129 -10.37 -19.97 1.16
CA SER A 129 -9.94 -19.05 2.21
C SER A 129 -10.72 -17.74 2.22
N VAL A 130 -11.41 -17.40 1.13
CA VAL A 130 -12.07 -16.09 0.93
C VAL A 130 -13.09 -15.75 2.02
N PRO A 131 -14.05 -16.62 2.39
CA PRO A 131 -15.12 -16.24 3.33
C PRO A 131 -14.56 -15.78 4.68
N GLN A 132 -13.65 -16.57 5.26
CA GLN A 132 -13.04 -16.24 6.55
C GLN A 132 -12.08 -15.04 6.43
N THR A 133 -11.34 -14.95 5.32
CA THR A 133 -10.45 -13.80 5.05
C THR A 133 -11.22 -12.49 5.03
N VAL A 134 -12.41 -12.46 4.42
CA VAL A 134 -13.27 -11.25 4.38
C VAL A 134 -13.80 -10.89 5.76
N ILE A 135 -14.27 -11.88 6.53
CA ILE A 135 -14.80 -11.67 7.89
C ILE A 135 -13.71 -11.12 8.83
N ASP A 136 -12.50 -11.65 8.75
CA ASP A 136 -11.40 -11.29 9.63
C ASP A 136 -10.46 -10.24 9.06
N LEU A 137 -10.72 -9.68 7.88
CA LEU A 137 -9.80 -8.78 7.17
C LEU A 137 -9.18 -7.68 8.05
N PRO A 138 -9.92 -6.99 8.94
CA PRO A 138 -9.33 -5.96 9.81
C PRO A 138 -8.27 -6.48 10.79
N LYS A 139 -8.26 -7.78 11.08
CA LYS A 139 -7.32 -8.44 12.00
C LYS A 139 -6.13 -9.07 11.27
N ILE A 140 -6.17 -9.18 9.95
CA ILE A 140 -5.12 -9.81 9.13
C ILE A 140 -4.14 -8.70 8.68
N PRO A 141 -2.92 -8.63 9.25
CA PRO A 141 -1.95 -7.60 8.88
C PRO A 141 -1.48 -7.74 7.42
N GLY A 142 -0.61 -6.83 6.99
CA GLY A 142 -0.02 -6.85 5.65
C GLY A 142 -0.87 -6.19 4.56
N GLY A 143 -0.31 -6.11 3.36
CA GLY A 143 -0.92 -5.50 2.18
C GLY A 143 -1.98 -6.37 1.51
N LYS A 144 -1.83 -6.59 0.19
CA LYS A 144 -2.76 -7.35 -0.65
C LYS A 144 -2.72 -8.85 -0.36
N LYS A 145 -3.91 -9.44 -0.38
CA LYS A 145 -4.18 -10.89 -0.28
C LYS A 145 -4.58 -11.37 -1.67
N MET A 146 -3.72 -12.15 -2.32
CA MET A 146 -3.96 -12.66 -3.67
C MET A 146 -4.62 -14.03 -3.61
N ILE A 147 -5.72 -14.22 -4.35
CA ILE A 147 -6.52 -15.44 -4.30
C ILE A 147 -6.48 -16.17 -5.64
N TYR A 148 -6.07 -17.43 -5.61
CA TYR A 148 -6.08 -18.36 -6.73
C TYR A 148 -7.42 -19.10 -6.74
N THR A 149 -8.34 -18.68 -7.61
CA THR A 149 -9.73 -19.15 -7.62
C THR A 149 -9.90 -20.62 -7.99
N HIS A 150 -8.88 -21.25 -8.56
CA HIS A 150 -8.88 -22.64 -8.99
C HIS A 150 -8.05 -23.54 -8.05
N LEU A 151 -7.48 -22.99 -6.97
CA LEU A 151 -6.73 -23.72 -5.96
C LEU A 151 -7.48 -23.71 -4.62
N ASP A 152 -7.16 -24.67 -3.75
CA ASP A 152 -7.79 -24.84 -2.44
C ASP A 152 -6.71 -25.04 -1.36
N PHE A 153 -6.29 -23.93 -0.77
CA PHE A 153 -5.32 -23.89 0.32
C PHE A 153 -5.57 -22.65 1.19
N PRO A 154 -5.19 -22.69 2.47
CA PRO A 154 -5.45 -21.59 3.39
C PRO A 154 -4.72 -20.31 3.01
N LEU A 155 -5.28 -19.17 3.41
CA LEU A 155 -4.59 -17.89 3.30
C LEU A 155 -3.30 -17.98 4.11
N THR A 156 -2.17 -17.71 3.45
CA THR A 156 -0.85 -17.90 4.03
C THR A 156 -0.02 -16.65 3.74
N ALA A 157 0.56 -16.05 4.78
CA ALA A 157 1.51 -14.96 4.62
C ALA A 157 2.80 -15.49 3.97
N LEU A 158 3.43 -14.68 3.11
CA LEU A 158 4.69 -15.08 2.48
C LEU A 158 5.79 -15.35 3.53
N GLU A 159 5.77 -14.62 4.65
CA GLU A 159 6.70 -14.80 5.76
C GLU A 159 6.50 -16.12 6.53
N ASP A 160 5.30 -16.71 6.46
CA ASP A 160 4.95 -17.96 7.13
C ASP A 160 5.30 -19.21 6.29
N PHE A 161 5.79 -19.03 5.05
CA PHE A 161 6.12 -20.16 4.18
C PHE A 161 7.18 -21.08 4.77
N ALA A 162 8.20 -20.54 5.44
CA ALA A 162 9.22 -21.35 6.10
C ALA A 162 8.62 -22.24 7.20
N GLU A 163 7.65 -21.73 7.97
CA GLU A 163 6.99 -22.49 9.03
C GLU A 163 6.07 -23.56 8.45
N LYS A 164 5.18 -23.19 7.51
CA LYS A 164 4.31 -24.16 6.83
C LYS A 164 5.11 -25.21 6.05
N GLY A 165 6.29 -24.83 5.55
CA GLY A 165 7.24 -25.69 4.86
C GLY A 165 7.73 -26.89 5.67
N LYS A 166 7.69 -26.82 7.00
CA LYS A 166 8.02 -27.95 7.88
C LYS A 166 7.03 -29.11 7.76
N LYS A 167 5.77 -28.81 7.46
CA LYS A 167 4.68 -29.79 7.28
C LYS A 167 4.44 -30.10 5.79
N TYR A 168 4.59 -29.10 4.93
CA TYR A 168 4.17 -29.15 3.53
C TYR A 168 5.33 -28.75 2.60
N PRO A 169 5.91 -29.70 1.84
CA PRO A 169 7.04 -29.44 0.93
C PRO A 169 6.78 -28.32 -0.10
N LEU A 170 5.53 -28.12 -0.51
CA LEU A 170 5.11 -27.01 -1.38
C LEU A 170 5.58 -25.66 -0.82
N PHE A 171 5.26 -25.37 0.45
CA PHE A 171 5.61 -24.09 1.07
C PHE A 171 7.11 -23.94 1.34
N ALA A 172 7.82 -25.05 1.60
CA ALA A 172 9.28 -25.01 1.73
C ALA A 172 9.94 -24.55 0.43
N LYS A 173 9.46 -25.03 -0.72
CA LYS A 173 9.98 -24.59 -2.01
C LYS A 173 9.55 -23.16 -2.35
N LEU A 174 8.32 -22.78 -2.03
CA LEU A 174 7.85 -21.40 -2.21
C LEU A 174 8.67 -20.39 -1.38
N ASP A 175 9.05 -20.73 -0.14
CA ASP A 175 9.93 -19.91 0.71
C ASP A 175 11.28 -19.64 0.04
N GLU A 176 11.92 -20.68 -0.52
CA GLU A 176 13.17 -20.55 -1.26
C GLU A 176 13.03 -19.59 -2.46
N LEU A 177 11.97 -19.77 -3.26
CA LEU A 177 11.70 -18.97 -4.45
C LEU A 177 11.39 -17.52 -4.11
N VAL A 178 10.65 -17.26 -3.03
CA VAL A 178 10.34 -15.89 -2.58
C VAL A 178 11.58 -15.20 -2.02
N LYS A 179 12.42 -15.89 -1.23
CA LYS A 179 13.68 -15.34 -0.69
C LYS A 179 14.69 -14.96 -1.76
N LYS A 180 14.76 -15.73 -2.85
CA LYS A 180 15.57 -15.40 -4.03
C LYS A 180 15.19 -14.07 -4.68
N HIS A 181 13.95 -13.62 -4.47
CA HIS A 181 13.38 -12.37 -5.00
C HIS A 181 13.07 -11.34 -3.91
N ASN A 182 13.98 -11.19 -2.92
CA ASN A 182 13.88 -10.20 -1.84
C ASN A 182 12.62 -10.33 -0.97
N GLY A 183 12.08 -11.54 -0.82
CA GLY A 183 10.87 -11.77 -0.03
C GLY A 183 9.57 -11.43 -0.77
N LEU A 184 9.63 -11.18 -2.09
CA LEU A 184 8.46 -10.81 -2.90
C LEU A 184 7.87 -12.01 -3.64
N TRP A 185 6.55 -12.01 -3.77
CA TRP A 185 5.86 -12.90 -4.70
C TRP A 185 6.34 -12.66 -6.13
N ASN A 186 6.51 -13.72 -6.91
CA ASN A 186 7.14 -13.65 -8.23
C ASN A 186 6.67 -14.78 -9.15
N ALA A 187 6.96 -14.63 -10.46
CA ALA A 187 6.52 -15.55 -11.49
C ALA A 187 7.05 -16.99 -11.32
N GLU A 188 8.27 -17.18 -10.79
CA GLU A 188 8.84 -18.52 -10.56
C GLU A 188 8.07 -19.24 -9.44
N ALA A 189 7.78 -18.53 -8.34
CA ALA A 189 6.97 -19.03 -7.24
C ALA A 189 5.52 -19.33 -7.67
N GLU A 190 4.92 -18.45 -8.48
CA GLU A 190 3.57 -18.67 -9.01
C GLU A 190 3.51 -19.88 -9.95
N ALA A 191 4.43 -20.00 -10.91
CA ALA A 191 4.47 -21.15 -11.80
C ALA A 191 4.60 -22.47 -11.02
N TYR A 192 5.47 -22.49 -10.01
CA TYR A 192 5.63 -23.64 -9.13
C TYR A 192 4.35 -23.95 -8.32
N LEU A 193 3.68 -22.93 -7.76
CA LEU A 193 2.41 -23.10 -7.07
C LEU A 193 1.36 -23.75 -7.99
N MET A 194 1.23 -23.24 -9.21
CA MET A 194 0.26 -23.70 -10.21
C MET A 194 0.49 -25.16 -10.63
N GLU A 195 1.76 -25.57 -10.76
CA GLU A 195 2.14 -26.93 -11.16
C GLU A 195 1.98 -27.95 -10.01
N HIS A 196 2.28 -27.54 -8.76
CA HIS A 196 2.44 -28.47 -7.65
C HIS A 196 1.28 -28.46 -6.63
N CYS A 197 0.43 -27.43 -6.60
CA CYS A 197 -0.74 -27.37 -5.72
C CYS A 197 -1.92 -28.16 -6.32
N THR A 198 -1.81 -29.49 -6.34
CA THR A 198 -2.77 -30.39 -7.02
C THR A 198 -3.86 -30.96 -6.11
N MET A 199 -3.76 -30.76 -4.80
CA MET A 199 -4.72 -31.25 -3.80
C MET A 199 -5.04 -30.16 -2.80
N ARG A 200 -6.19 -30.32 -2.13
CA ARG A 200 -6.60 -29.44 -1.03
C ARG A 200 -5.58 -29.50 0.10
N ILE A 201 -5.15 -28.34 0.57
CA ILE A 201 -4.34 -28.19 1.78
C ILE A 201 -5.25 -27.61 2.85
N GLU A 202 -5.31 -28.26 4.01
CA GLU A 202 -6.05 -27.79 5.18
C GLU A 202 -5.07 -27.22 6.22
N ASP A 203 -5.54 -26.28 7.06
CA ASP A 203 -4.75 -25.71 8.16
C ASP A 203 -4.39 -26.78 9.22
#